data_AF-A0A6G2DCU4-F1
#
_entry.id   AF-A0A6G2DCU4-F1
#
_cell.length_a   1.000
_cell.length_b   1.000
_cell.length_c   1.000
_cell.angle_alpha   90.00
_cell.angle_beta   90.00
_cell.angle_gamma   90.00
#
_symmetry.space_group_name_H-M   'P 1'
#
loop_
_entity.id
_entity.type
_entity.pdbx_description
1 polymer ?
#
loop_
_entity_poly.entity_id
_entity_poly.type
_entity_poly.pdbx_seq_one_letter_code
_entity_poly.pdbx_strand_id
1 'polypeptide(L)'
;MVPQFSRGLPKNLLEISQIVNNLEGKVTNRQLISLLPFVEDPDAELEALEEEKKKNMEDMPMFNQENTKPEDEVEDEESGVLGEEESQSDLPADGQGRKAGRPVR
;
A
#
# COMPACT_ATOMS: atom_id res chain seq x y z
N MET A 1 -50.54 4.95 1.80
CA MET A 1 -49.12 5.17 2.17
C MET A 1 -48.70 4.02 3.06
N VAL A 2 -47.68 3.24 2.69
CA VAL A 2 -47.24 2.07 3.46
C VAL A 2 -46.16 2.53 4.44
N PRO A 3 -46.37 2.40 5.77
CA PRO A 3 -45.37 2.83 6.76
C PRO A 3 -44.10 1.98 6.62
N GLN A 4 -42.95 2.66 6.48
CA GLN A 4 -41.63 2.03 6.48
C GLN A 4 -41.14 1.98 7.93
N PHE A 5 -41.13 0.79 8.54
CA PHE A 5 -40.61 0.61 9.89
C PHE A 5 -39.14 0.19 9.83
N SER A 6 -38.22 1.10 10.14
CA SER A 6 -36.82 0.77 10.39
C SER A 6 -36.67 0.25 11.82
N ARG A 7 -36.67 -1.07 12.01
CA ARG A 7 -36.21 -1.66 13.27
C ARG A 7 -34.68 -1.56 13.32
N GLY A 8 -34.17 -0.45 13.83
CA GLY A 8 -32.74 -0.29 14.07
C GLY A 8 -32.32 -1.15 15.26
N LEU A 9 -31.76 -2.34 15.01
CA LEU A 9 -30.88 -2.93 16.02
C LEU A 9 -29.77 -1.92 16.33
N PRO A 10 -29.38 -1.74 17.61
CA PRO A 10 -28.23 -0.93 17.96
C PRO A 10 -27.03 -1.34 17.13
N LYS A 11 -26.48 -0.40 16.37
CA LYS A 11 -25.33 -0.64 15.49
C LYS A 11 -24.06 -0.63 16.33
N ASN A 12 -23.20 -1.63 16.16
CA ASN A 12 -21.90 -1.66 16.81
C ASN A 12 -20.85 -0.97 15.91
N LEU A 13 -20.38 0.20 16.31
CA LEU A 13 -19.39 0.96 15.56
C LEU A 13 -18.05 0.22 15.42
N LEU A 14 -17.67 -0.62 16.39
CA LEU A 14 -16.45 -1.42 16.32
C LEU A 14 -16.53 -2.44 15.19
N GLU A 15 -17.67 -3.14 15.08
CA GLU A 15 -17.90 -4.11 14.00
C GLU A 15 -17.93 -3.43 12.64
N ILE A 16 -18.59 -2.27 12.53
CA ILE A 16 -18.65 -1.51 11.28
C ILE A 16 -17.25 -1.04 10.86
N SER A 17 -16.44 -0.54 11.79
CA SER A 17 -15.05 -0.17 11.50
C SER A 17 -14.24 -1.35 10.97
N GLN A 18 -14.38 -2.52 11.58
CA GLN A 18 -13.72 -3.74 11.10
C GLN A 18 -14.22 -4.15 9.71
N ILE A 19 -15.52 -4.06 9.45
CA ILE A 19 -16.11 -4.36 8.13
C ILE A 19 -15.56 -3.39 7.08
N VAL A 20 -15.52 -2.08 7.38
CA VAL A 20 -15.02 -1.06 6.46
C VAL A 20 -13.56 -1.36 6.08
N ASN A 21 -12.70 -1.61 7.06
CA ASN A 21 -11.30 -1.97 6.81
C ASN A 21 -11.14 -3.26 6.00
N ASN A 22 -11.98 -4.27 6.24
CA ASN A 22 -11.91 -5.54 5.51
C ASN A 22 -12.39 -5.44 4.06
N LEU A 23 -13.32 -4.51 3.78
CA LEU A 23 -13.92 -4.31 2.47
C LEU A 23 -13.27 -3.18 1.67
N GLU A 24 -12.36 -2.43 2.28
CA GLU A 24 -11.55 -1.42 1.60
C GLU A 24 -10.86 -2.02 0.36
N GLY A 25 -10.98 -1.34 -0.77
CA GLY A 25 -10.46 -1.81 -2.07
C GLY A 25 -11.23 -2.98 -2.70
N LYS A 26 -12.22 -3.58 -2.03
CA LYS A 26 -13.08 -4.64 -2.58
C LYS A 26 -14.45 -4.15 -3.00
N VAL A 27 -14.91 -3.06 -2.41
CA VAL A 27 -16.18 -2.40 -2.73
C VAL A 27 -15.93 -0.91 -2.98
N THR A 28 -16.94 -0.22 -3.53
CA THR A 28 -16.83 1.22 -3.80
C THR A 28 -16.85 2.02 -2.49
N ASN A 29 -16.16 3.16 -2.48
CA ASN A 29 -16.13 4.06 -1.31
C ASN A 29 -17.54 4.50 -0.90
N ARG A 30 -18.42 4.79 -1.88
CA ARG A 30 -19.84 5.07 -1.63
C ARG A 30 -20.50 3.98 -0.79
N GLN A 31 -20.23 2.70 -1.11
CA GLN A 31 -20.82 1.58 -0.36
C GLN A 31 -20.24 1.48 1.05
N LEU A 32 -18.94 1.73 1.24
CA LEU A 32 -18.33 1.77 2.58
C LEU A 32 -18.93 2.89 3.44
N ILE A 33 -19.07 4.08 2.88
CA ILE A 33 -19.65 5.25 3.52
C ILE A 33 -21.11 4.98 3.91
N SER A 34 -21.89 4.31 3.06
CA SER A 34 -23.28 3.95 3.36
C SER A 34 -23.47 3.00 4.55
N LEU A 35 -22.41 2.31 4.99
CA LEU A 35 -22.47 1.45 6.18
C LEU A 35 -22.42 2.26 7.48
N LEU A 36 -21.96 3.51 7.41
CA LEU A 36 -21.82 4.39 8.56
C LEU A 36 -23.20 4.97 8.93
N PRO A 37 -23.73 4.69 10.14
CA PRO A 37 -25.12 5.01 10.48
C PRO A 37 -25.38 6.50 10.72
N PHE A 38 -24.34 7.32 10.78
CA PHE A 38 -24.42 8.78 10.93
C PHE A 38 -24.30 9.52 9.61
N VAL A 39 -24.01 8.82 8.51
CA VAL A 39 -23.97 9.42 7.17
C VAL A 39 -25.37 9.41 6.60
N GLU A 40 -25.92 10.59 6.35
CA GLU A 40 -27.25 10.76 5.76
C GLU A 40 -27.24 10.59 4.25
N ASP A 41 -26.22 11.16 3.57
CA ASP A 41 -26.06 11.11 2.12
C ASP A 41 -24.65 10.63 1.74
N PRO A 42 -24.48 9.37 1.31
CA PRO A 42 -23.18 8.83 0.95
C PRO A 42 -22.59 9.45 -0.32
N ASP A 43 -23.39 10.09 -1.18
CA ASP A 43 -22.88 10.76 -2.38
C ASP A 43 -22.25 12.11 -2.04
N ALA A 44 -22.92 12.89 -1.18
CA ALA A 44 -22.38 14.17 -0.69
C ALA A 44 -21.08 13.98 0.09
N GLU A 45 -21.01 12.97 0.96
CA GLU A 45 -19.78 12.63 1.70
C GLU A 45 -18.65 12.19 0.77
N LEU A 46 -18.97 11.49 -0.32
CA LEU A 46 -17.97 11.09 -1.31
C LEU A 46 -17.38 12.32 -2.04
N GLU A 47 -18.22 13.26 -2.46
CA GLU A 47 -17.79 14.51 -3.12
C GLU A 47 -16.91 15.36 -2.18
N ALA A 48 -17.34 15.54 -0.93
CA ALA A 48 -16.55 16.26 0.08
C ALA A 48 -15.17 15.61 0.31
N LEU A 49 -15.13 14.28 0.39
CA LEU A 49 -13.89 13.52 0.57
C LEU A 49 -12.95 13.67 -0.64
N GLU A 50 -13.47 13.73 -1.87
CA GLU A 50 -12.68 13.98 -3.07
C GLU A 50 -12.14 15.42 -3.12
N GLU A 51 -12.96 16.41 -2.73
CA GLU A 51 -12.55 17.80 -2.65
C GLU A 51 -11.43 18.01 -1.61
N GLU A 52 -11.56 17.39 -0.43
CA GLU A 52 -10.51 17.41 0.60
C GLU A 52 -9.23 16.75 0.11
N LYS A 53 -9.31 15.60 -0.56
CA LYS A 53 -8.14 14.95 -1.16
C LYS A 53 -7.45 15.84 -2.19
N LYS A 54 -8.23 16.50 -3.05
CA LYS A 54 -7.69 17.40 -4.07
C LYS A 54 -7.03 18.64 -3.46
N LYS A 55 -7.69 19.29 -2.49
CA LYS A 55 -7.10 20.42 -1.74
C LYS A 55 -5.80 20.00 -1.04
N ASN A 56 -5.80 18.84 -0.38
CA ASN A 56 -4.58 18.32 0.26
C ASN A 56 -3.46 18.00 -0.73
N MET A 57 -3.79 17.60 -1.97
CA MET A 57 -2.79 17.40 -3.04
C MET A 57 -2.28 18.72 -3.62
N GLU A 58 -3.15 19.73 -3.74
CA GLU A 58 -2.78 21.07 -4.22
C GLU A 58 -1.94 21.84 -3.19
N ASP A 59 -2.26 21.70 -1.91
CA ASP A 59 -1.55 22.28 -0.78
C ASP A 59 -0.25 21.51 -0.43
N MET A 60 -0.09 20.29 -0.95
CA MET A 60 1.20 19.60 -0.91
C MET A 60 2.14 20.32 -1.87
N PRO A 61 3.23 20.97 -1.41
CA PRO A 61 4.20 21.53 -2.32
C PRO A 61 4.71 20.38 -3.20
N MET A 62 4.47 20.49 -4.51
CA MET A 62 5.08 19.63 -5.53
C MET A 62 6.60 19.73 -5.34
N PHE A 63 7.14 18.85 -4.49
CA PHE A 63 8.53 18.84 -4.08
C PHE A 63 9.37 18.67 -5.36
N ASN A 64 9.96 19.80 -5.80
CA ASN A 64 10.80 20.02 -6.97
C ASN A 64 10.80 18.92 -8.04
N GLN A 65 9.99 19.17 -9.05
CA GLN A 65 10.14 18.68 -10.42
C GLN A 65 11.38 19.32 -11.10
N GLU A 66 12.53 19.33 -10.42
CA GLU A 66 13.81 19.84 -10.92
C GLU A 66 14.89 18.75 -10.81
N ASN A 67 14.68 17.62 -11.49
CA ASN A 67 15.81 16.91 -12.07
C ASN A 67 15.57 16.82 -13.58
N THR A 68 16.41 17.55 -14.30
CA THR A 68 16.35 17.86 -15.72
C THR A 68 16.41 16.61 -16.59
N LYS A 69 15.65 16.66 -17.69
CA LYS A 69 15.58 15.71 -18.81
C LYS A 69 16.94 15.05 -19.15
N PRO A 70 17.01 13.73 -19.41
CA PRO A 70 17.93 13.21 -20.41
C PRO A 70 17.22 13.24 -21.76
N GLU A 71 17.44 14.31 -22.52
CA GLU A 71 17.35 14.22 -23.98
C GLU A 71 18.66 13.56 -24.41
N ASP A 72 18.68 12.24 -24.59
CA ASP A 72 19.65 11.59 -25.48
C ASP A 72 19.03 10.29 -25.97
N GLU A 73 18.97 10.19 -27.30
CA GLU A 73 18.42 9.10 -28.08
C GLU A 73 19.10 7.78 -27.71
N VAL A 74 18.32 6.76 -27.36
CA VAL A 74 18.83 5.39 -27.26
C VAL A 74 18.94 4.82 -28.67
N GLU A 75 20.05 5.09 -29.35
CA GLU A 75 20.48 4.20 -30.44
C GLU A 75 20.99 2.90 -29.81
N ASP A 76 20.35 1.80 -30.22
CA ASP A 76 20.69 0.43 -29.86
C ASP A 76 22.17 0.13 -30.14
N GLU A 77 22.96 -0.18 -29.11
CA GLU A 77 24.12 -1.04 -29.27
C GLU A 77 24.16 -2.12 -28.18
N GLU A 78 23.91 -3.35 -28.65
CA GLU A 78 24.17 -4.61 -27.98
C GLU A 78 25.65 -4.69 -27.56
N SER A 79 25.93 -4.62 -26.26
CA SER A 79 27.17 -5.14 -25.67
C SER A 79 26.79 -5.79 -24.34
N GLY A 80 26.81 -7.10 -24.16
CA GLY A 80 27.85 -8.01 -24.59
C GLY A 80 28.77 -8.24 -23.40
N VAL A 81 28.66 -9.43 -22.81
CA VAL A 81 29.60 -10.09 -21.88
C VAL A 81 29.72 -9.54 -20.45
N LEU A 82 29.03 -10.20 -19.50
CA LEU A 82 29.49 -10.27 -18.11
C LEU A 82 30.63 -11.28 -18.07
N GLY A 83 31.84 -10.79 -18.30
CA GLY A 83 33.10 -11.56 -18.23
C GLY A 83 33.69 -11.51 -16.83
N GLU A 84 34.12 -12.67 -16.37
CA GLU A 84 34.67 -12.98 -15.05
C GLU A 84 35.99 -12.26 -14.77
N GLU A 85 36.22 -11.87 -13.52
CA GLU A 85 37.57 -11.81 -12.95
C GLU A 85 37.56 -12.27 -11.50
N GLU A 86 38.06 -13.49 -11.32
CA GLU A 86 38.43 -14.12 -10.07
C GLU A 86 39.73 -13.53 -9.50
N SER A 87 40.04 -13.93 -8.25
CA SER A 87 41.36 -13.98 -7.60
C SER A 87 41.73 -12.73 -6.76
N GLN A 88 42.30 -12.80 -5.55
CA GLN A 88 42.83 -13.90 -4.74
C GLN A 88 43.28 -13.31 -3.38
N SER A 89 43.25 -14.12 -2.31
CA SER A 89 44.26 -14.23 -1.23
C SER A 89 43.55 -14.63 0.08
N ASP A 90 43.95 -15.58 0.93
CA ASP A 90 44.96 -16.64 0.95
C ASP A 90 44.59 -17.52 2.17
N LEU A 91 44.71 -18.85 2.05
CA LEU A 91 44.50 -19.88 3.09
C LEU A 91 45.71 -19.96 4.08
N PRO A 92 45.71 -20.69 5.24
CA PRO A 92 45.10 -22.02 5.43
C PRO A 92 44.63 -22.47 6.84
N ALA A 93 43.91 -23.61 6.80
CA ALA A 93 43.91 -24.80 7.68
C ALA A 93 43.96 -24.68 9.21
N ASP A 94 42.89 -25.11 9.90
CA ASP A 94 42.84 -26.42 10.59
C ASP A 94 41.58 -26.52 11.48
N GLY A 95 41.00 -27.72 11.61
CA GLY A 95 40.03 -27.99 12.68
C GLY A 95 38.85 -28.88 12.31
N GLN A 96 39.15 -30.16 12.17
CA GLN A 96 38.23 -31.30 12.17
C GLN A 96 36.93 -31.12 13.00
N GLY A 97 35.79 -31.30 12.32
CA GLY A 97 34.86 -32.38 12.69
C GLY A 97 33.74 -32.09 13.70
N ARG A 98 32.63 -32.79 13.40
CA ARG A 98 31.57 -33.31 14.29
C ARG A 98 30.31 -32.44 14.46
N LYS A 99 29.35 -32.76 13.60
CA LYS A 99 27.96 -33.16 13.88
C LYS A 99 27.39 -32.82 15.27
N ALA A 100 26.22 -32.17 15.20
CA ALA A 100 25.03 -32.31 16.06
C ALA A 100 25.03 -31.67 17.46
N GLY A 101 24.02 -30.83 17.73
CA GLY A 101 23.66 -30.46 19.09
C GLY A 101 22.68 -29.28 19.22
N ARG A 102 21.37 -29.55 19.12
CA ARG A 102 20.32 -28.87 19.91
C ARG A 102 19.93 -29.91 20.99
N PRO A 103 19.64 -29.58 22.27
CA PRO A 103 18.81 -28.45 22.68
C PRO A 103 19.22 -27.63 23.92
N VAL A 104 18.59 -26.46 23.93
CA VAL A 104 18.29 -25.53 25.01
C VAL A 104 17.91 -26.25 26.31
N ARG A 105 18.53 -25.84 27.41
CA ARG A 105 18.01 -26.01 28.77
C ARG A 105 17.40 -24.69 29.23
#